data_AF-A0A0V0XFM7-F1
#
_entry.id   AF-A0A0V0XFM7-F1
#
_cell.length_a   1.000
_cell.length_b   1.000
_cell.length_c   1.000
_cell.angle_alpha   90.00
_cell.angle_beta   90.00
_cell.angle_gamma   90.00
#
_symmetry.space_group_name_H-M   'P 1'
#
loop_
_entity.id
_entity.type
_entity.pdbx_description
1 polymer ?
#
loop_
_entity_poly.entity_id
_entity_poly.type
_entity_poly.pdbx_seq_one_letter_code
_entity_poly.pdbx_strand_id
1 'polypeptide(L)'
;MSETRCFYRFDDLDTRAAQFLDNVSSKFYAKNLYKASAILTVDEQLVSTSEKSRFRQYIPCKAGKCGISIFWCCDAQTSYLLAK
;
A
#
# COMPACT_ATOMS: atom_id res chain seq x y z
N MET A 1 -26.33 0.75 -3.93
CA MET A 1 -24.86 0.70 -4.11
C MET A 1 -24.56 1.51 -5.36
N SER A 2 -23.87 2.65 -5.25
CA SER A 2 -23.75 3.60 -6.36
C SER A 2 -22.86 3.06 -7.50
N GLU A 3 -23.32 3.23 -8.74
CA GLU A 3 -22.71 2.71 -9.98
C GLU A 3 -21.27 3.19 -10.23
N THR A 4 -20.82 4.22 -9.51
CA THR A 4 -19.55 4.92 -9.75
C THR A 4 -18.30 4.13 -9.37
N ARG A 5 -18.39 3.13 -8.48
CA ARG A 5 -17.20 2.41 -7.98
C ARG A 5 -16.45 1.61 -9.05
N CYS A 6 -17.14 1.16 -10.10
CA CYS A 6 -16.55 0.34 -11.16
C CYS A 6 -15.73 1.14 -12.18
N PHE A 7 -15.77 2.47 -12.13
CA PHE A 7 -15.15 3.35 -13.14
C PHE A 7 -13.85 4.01 -12.67
N TYR A 8 -13.49 3.93 -11.38
CA TYR A 8 -12.25 4.53 -10.91
C TYR A 8 -11.03 3.80 -11.48
N ARG A 9 -10.17 4.56 -12.17
CA ARG A 9 -8.87 4.13 -12.68
C ARG A 9 -7.79 5.04 -12.09
N PHE A 10 -6.67 4.46 -11.70
CA PHE A 10 -5.55 5.20 -11.10
C PHE A 10 -4.34 5.26 -12.05
N ASP A 11 -4.48 4.70 -13.24
CA ASP A 11 -3.47 4.62 -14.28
C ASP A 11 -4.07 5.07 -15.62
N ASP A 12 -3.19 5.51 -16.51
CA ASP A 12 -3.52 5.78 -17.90
C ASP A 12 -3.25 4.51 -18.73
N LEU A 13 -4.24 4.11 -19.53
CA LEU A 13 -4.20 2.89 -20.33
C LEU A 13 -3.09 2.94 -21.38
N ASP A 14 -2.83 4.12 -21.94
CA ASP A 14 -1.88 4.30 -23.04
C ASP A 14 -0.43 4.21 -22.57
N THR A 15 -0.17 4.51 -21.30
CA THR A 15 1.20 4.51 -20.72
C THR A 15 1.48 3.30 -19.84
N ARG A 16 0.48 2.44 -19.61
CA ARG A 16 0.55 1.28 -18.69
C ARG A 16 1.65 0.28 -19.05
N ALA A 17 1.86 0.00 -20.33
CA ALA A 17 2.88 -0.96 -20.77
C ALA A 17 4.31 -0.51 -20.42
N ALA A 18 4.54 0.81 -20.31
CA ALA A 18 5.83 1.39 -19.98
C ALA A 18 6.03 1.60 -18.46
N GLN A 19 4.96 1.52 -17.66
CA GLN A 19 4.97 1.89 -16.25
C GLN A 19 4.67 0.67 -15.39
N PHE A 20 5.74 0.00 -14.91
CA PHE A 20 5.58 -1.31 -14.32
C PHE A 20 4.91 -1.32 -12.93
N LEU A 21 4.88 -0.24 -12.13
CA LEU A 21 4.18 -0.23 -10.82
C LEU A 21 4.13 1.12 -10.05
N ASP A 22 4.61 2.23 -10.62
CA ASP A 22 5.20 3.29 -9.78
C ASP A 22 4.36 4.55 -9.56
N ASN A 23 3.32 4.81 -10.36
CA ASN A 23 2.73 6.17 -10.42
C ASN A 23 1.72 6.52 -9.33
N VAL A 24 1.04 5.54 -8.73
CA VAL A 24 -0.04 5.79 -7.76
C VAL A 24 0.51 5.83 -6.35
N SER A 25 1.25 4.78 -5.99
CA SER A 25 1.96 4.73 -4.70
C SER A 25 2.86 5.95 -4.55
N SER A 26 3.34 6.52 -5.67
CA SER A 26 4.24 7.64 -5.64
C SER A 26 3.70 8.99 -5.21
N LYS A 27 2.38 9.14 -5.17
CA LYS A 27 1.77 10.42 -4.84
C LYS A 27 1.27 10.49 -3.41
N PHE A 28 1.15 9.35 -2.74
CA PHE A 28 0.54 9.24 -1.42
C PHE A 28 1.53 9.30 -0.26
N TYR A 29 2.84 9.33 -0.52
CA TYR A 29 3.82 9.36 0.56
C TYR A 29 4.11 10.77 1.08
N ALA A 30 4.00 10.90 2.40
CA ALA A 30 4.06 12.12 3.17
C ALA A 30 5.48 12.43 3.71
N LYS A 31 6.55 12.06 3.00
CA LYS A 31 7.95 12.20 3.48
C LYS A 31 8.32 13.62 3.93
N ASN A 32 7.64 14.64 3.41
CA ASN A 32 7.94 16.05 3.69
C ASN A 32 6.92 16.72 4.62
N LEU A 33 5.91 16.00 5.13
CA LEU A 33 4.84 16.56 5.96
C LEU A 33 5.07 16.34 7.46
N TYR A 34 5.98 15.44 7.84
CA TYR A 34 6.19 15.05 9.22
C TYR A 34 7.67 14.81 9.52
N LYS A 35 8.13 15.31 10.67
CA LYS A 35 9.47 15.05 11.20
C LYS A 35 9.38 13.90 12.20
N ALA A 36 10.00 12.78 11.87
CA ALA A 36 10.01 11.59 12.71
C ALA A 36 10.76 11.81 14.03
N SER A 37 10.32 11.07 15.06
CA SER A 37 11.08 10.86 16.30
C SER A 37 12.31 9.98 16.08
N ALA A 38 13.12 9.81 17.13
CA ALA A 38 14.34 9.01 17.09
C ALA A 38 14.09 7.48 17.03
N ILE A 39 12.85 7.04 17.34
CA ILE A 39 12.50 5.62 17.44
C ILE A 39 11.52 5.28 16.32
N LEU A 40 11.95 4.39 15.43
CA LEU A 40 11.16 3.92 14.30
C LEU A 40 10.84 2.44 14.46
N THR A 41 9.67 2.02 13.99
CA THR A 41 9.26 0.62 13.88
C THR A 41 9.04 0.25 12.41
N VAL A 42 9.42 -0.96 12.05
CA VAL A 42 9.18 -1.52 10.71
C VAL A 42 8.38 -2.80 10.90
N ASP A 43 7.23 -2.90 10.23
CA ASP A 43 6.37 -4.07 10.31
C ASP A 43 5.60 -4.28 8.99
N GLU A 44 5.04 -5.46 8.83
CA GLU A 44 4.34 -5.93 7.65
C GLU A 44 2.82 -5.91 7.85
N GLN A 45 2.09 -5.16 7.02
CA GLN A 45 0.63 -5.18 6.98
C GLN A 45 0.12 -6.01 5.81
N LEU A 46 -0.84 -6.90 6.08
CA LEU A 46 -1.53 -7.66 5.02
C LEU A 46 -2.85 -6.97 4.68
N VAL A 47 -2.96 -6.46 3.47
CA VAL A 47 -4.23 -5.98 2.91
C VAL A 47 -4.96 -7.18 2.32
N SER A 48 -5.91 -7.72 3.09
CA SER A 48 -6.70 -8.89 2.72
C SER A 48 -7.43 -8.67 1.40
N THR A 49 -7.28 -9.59 0.45
CA THR A 49 -8.05 -9.58 -0.79
C THR A 49 -8.28 -11.00 -1.30
N SER A 50 -9.52 -11.26 -1.72
CA SER A 50 -9.92 -12.51 -2.37
C SER A 50 -9.68 -12.48 -3.88
N GLU A 51 -9.39 -11.32 -4.44
CA GLU A 51 -9.21 -11.15 -5.89
C GLU A 51 -7.89 -11.73 -6.38
N LYS A 52 -7.83 -11.96 -7.71
CA LYS A 52 -6.61 -12.43 -8.37
C LYS A 52 -5.67 -11.24 -8.58
N SER A 53 -4.54 -11.25 -7.88
CA SER A 53 -3.44 -10.31 -8.08
C SER A 53 -2.13 -11.07 -8.20
N ARG A 54 -1.19 -10.54 -9.00
CA ARG A 54 0.17 -11.10 -9.12
C ARG A 54 0.97 -10.99 -7.82
N PHE A 55 0.58 -10.07 -6.94
CA PHE A 55 1.25 -9.80 -5.65
C PHE A 55 0.53 -10.45 -4.46
N ARG A 56 -0.40 -11.37 -4.70
CA ARG A 56 -1.14 -12.03 -3.62
C ARG A 56 -0.23 -13.02 -2.91
N GLN A 57 -0.12 -12.88 -1.60
CA GLN A 57 0.62 -13.75 -0.70
C GLN A 57 -0.32 -14.44 0.28
N TYR A 58 0.06 -15.65 0.70
CA TYR A 58 -0.61 -16.38 1.76
C TYR A 58 0.22 -16.31 3.04
N ILE A 59 -0.38 -15.80 4.12
CA ILE A 59 0.25 -15.62 5.44
C ILE A 59 -0.67 -16.25 6.50
N PRO A 60 -0.37 -17.49 6.95
CA PRO A 60 -1.30 -18.28 7.76
C PRO A 60 -1.57 -17.69 9.15
N CYS A 61 -0.64 -16.94 9.72
CA CYS A 61 -0.76 -16.33 11.03
C CYS A 61 -1.62 -15.04 11.04
N LYS A 62 -2.03 -14.52 9.88
CA LYS A 62 -2.85 -13.31 9.77
C LYS A 62 -4.32 -13.67 9.52
N ALA A 63 -5.24 -12.91 10.12
CA ALA A 63 -6.68 -13.15 10.03
C ALA A 63 -7.21 -13.21 8.58
N GLY A 64 -6.64 -12.40 7.67
CA GLY A 64 -7.00 -12.38 6.26
C GLY A 64 -6.51 -13.56 5.44
N LYS A 65 -5.47 -14.27 5.91
CA LYS A 65 -4.71 -15.36 5.28
C LYS A 65 -4.17 -15.11 3.87
N CYS A 66 -4.94 -14.50 2.97
CA CYS A 66 -4.56 -14.17 1.60
C CYS A 66 -4.71 -12.66 1.38
N GLY A 67 -3.69 -12.01 0.83
CA GLY A 67 -3.75 -10.58 0.55
C GLY A 67 -2.50 -10.05 -0.12
N ILE A 68 -2.41 -8.73 -0.21
CA ILE A 68 -1.18 -8.04 -0.65
C ILE A 68 -0.41 -7.63 0.60
N SER A 69 0.83 -8.09 0.71
CA SER A 69 1.72 -7.72 1.80
C SER A 69 2.40 -6.38 1.50
N ILE A 70 2.36 -5.47 2.47
CA ILE A 70 2.99 -4.15 2.39
C ILE A 70 3.84 -3.96 3.65
N PHE A 71 5.11 -3.62 3.47
CA PHE A 71 5.98 -3.21 4.57
C PHE A 71 5.84 -1.71 4.81
N TRP A 72 5.77 -1.34 6.08
CA TRP A 72 5.68 0.05 6.51
C TRP A 72 6.80 0.37 7.49
N CYS A 73 7.31 1.58 7.39
CA CYS A 73 8.14 2.19 8.43
C CYS A 73 7.32 3.29 9.11
N CYS A 74 7.14 3.17 10.42
CA CYS A 74 6.35 4.08 11.23
C CYS A 74 7.20 4.71 12.32
N ASP A 75 6.86 5.94 12.71
CA ASP A 75 7.31 6.49 13.99
C ASP A 75 6.65 5.72 15.14
N ALA A 76 7.45 5.18 16.05
CA ALA A 76 6.94 4.38 17.17
C ALA A 76 6.06 5.18 18.14
N GLN A 77 6.29 6.49 18.26
CA GLN A 77 5.58 7.32 19.24
C GLN A 77 4.22 7.78 18.73
N THR A 78 4.11 8.08 17.45
CA THR A 78 2.90 8.66 16.84
C THR A 78 2.20 7.71 15.87
N SER A 79 2.81 6.55 15.59
CA SER A 79 2.37 5.60 14.55
C SER A 79 2.27 6.24 13.15
N TYR A 80 2.97 7.35 12.91
CA TYR A 80 2.94 8.05 11.63
C TYR A 80 3.79 7.32 10.59
N LEU A 81 3.28 7.17 9.37
CA LEU A 81 3.95 6.47 8.27
C LEU A 81 5.03 7.34 7.63
N LEU A 82 6.26 6.83 7.54
CA LEU A 82 7.45 7.60 7.14
C LEU A 82 8.02 7.20 5.78
N ALA A 83 7.91 5.93 5.39
CA ALA A 83 8.52 5.45 4.15
C ALA A 83 7.80 4.26 3.51
N LYS A 84 8.10 4.10 2.21
CA LYS A 84 7.94 2.90 1.40
C LYS A 84 9.29 2.18 1.35
#